data_AF-A0A6J8D499-F1
#
_entry.id   AF-A0A6J8D499-F1
#
_cell.length_a   1.000
_cell.length_b   1.000
_cell.length_c   1.000
_cell.angle_alpha   90.00
_cell.angle_beta   90.00
_cell.angle_gamma   90.00
#
_symmetry.space_group_name_H-M   'P 1'
#
loop_
_entity.id
_entity.type
_entity.pdbx_description
1 polymer ?
#
loop_
_entity_poly.entity_id
_entity_poly.type
_entity_poly.pdbx_seq_one_letter_code
_entity_poly.pdbx_strand_id
1 'polypeptide(L)'
;MALPKLFLEKQVRFSAKDDLNLLKEVLAENPYKDKAKWEAVAQNVKENVDKVINVTSRRVRERTQLLLQQFQKENYEALKSEGVTVTPSKINKIKGNESIMSFIKEKCDVDQNGEVNLRKEELKLERERFEMEREERRQKIENDKQQQLLLMELIKTVEKS
;
A
#
# COMPACT_ATOMS: atom_id res chain seq x y z
N MET A 1 -4.51 -48.81 -17.49
CA MET A 1 -5.67 -47.96 -17.17
C MET A 1 -5.17 -46.76 -16.36
N ALA A 2 -5.12 -45.58 -16.97
CA ALA A 2 -4.70 -44.36 -16.26
C ALA A 2 -5.94 -43.64 -15.74
N LEU A 3 -5.98 -43.35 -14.44
CA LEU A 3 -7.08 -42.62 -13.80
C LEU A 3 -7.19 -41.19 -14.37
N PRO A 4 -8.41 -40.65 -14.57
CA PRO A 4 -8.58 -39.27 -14.99
C PRO A 4 -8.11 -38.37 -13.85
N LYS A 5 -7.10 -37.52 -14.12
CA LYS A 5 -6.75 -36.41 -13.23
C LYS A 5 -7.96 -35.48 -13.17
N LEU A 6 -8.80 -35.66 -12.16
CA LEU A 6 -9.69 -34.61 -11.67
C LEU A 6 -8.76 -33.51 -11.15
N PHE A 7 -8.33 -32.64 -12.06
CA PHE A 7 -7.78 -31.35 -11.71
C PHE A 7 -8.92 -30.64 -10.97
N LEU A 8 -8.90 -30.73 -9.64
CA LEU A 8 -9.43 -29.69 -8.79
C LEU A 8 -8.60 -28.44 -9.14
N GLU A 9 -8.95 -27.77 -10.23
CA GLU A 9 -8.54 -26.39 -10.50
C GLU A 9 -9.09 -25.60 -9.31
N LYS A 10 -8.29 -25.54 -8.24
CA LYS A 10 -8.60 -24.73 -7.06
C LYS A 10 -8.96 -23.36 -7.59
N GLN A 11 -10.19 -22.93 -7.34
CA GLN A 11 -10.72 -21.69 -7.85
C GLN A 11 -9.83 -20.56 -7.32
N VAL A 12 -8.90 -20.11 -8.15
CA VAL A 12 -7.85 -19.21 -7.70
C VAL A 12 -8.47 -17.84 -7.42
N ARG A 13 -8.24 -17.33 -6.21
CA ARG A 13 -8.73 -16.04 -5.75
C ARG A 13 -7.61 -14.99 -5.86
N PHE A 14 -7.94 -13.86 -6.47
CA PHE A 14 -7.13 -12.65 -6.41
C PHE A 14 -7.09 -12.17 -4.96
N SER A 15 -5.89 -11.89 -4.46
CA SER A 15 -5.68 -11.14 -3.23
C SER A 15 -5.73 -9.64 -3.48
N ALA A 16 -5.82 -8.83 -2.42
CA ALA A 16 -5.78 -7.37 -2.54
C ALA A 16 -4.49 -6.89 -3.23
N LYS A 17 -3.35 -7.53 -2.96
CA LYS A 17 -2.08 -7.23 -3.64
C LYS A 17 -2.15 -7.53 -5.14
N ASP A 18 -2.79 -8.64 -5.52
CA ASP A 18 -2.96 -9.00 -6.93
C ASP A 18 -3.89 -8.00 -7.65
N ASP A 19 -4.93 -7.53 -6.96
CA ASP A 19 -5.85 -6.51 -7.48
C ASP A 19 -5.14 -5.18 -7.72
N LEU A 20 -4.25 -4.75 -6.81
CA LEU A 20 -3.45 -3.54 -6.99
C LEU A 20 -2.49 -3.65 -8.17
N ASN A 21 -1.80 -4.78 -8.30
CA ASN A 21 -0.92 -5.02 -9.43
C ASN A 21 -1.70 -5.03 -10.75
N LEU A 22 -2.85 -5.70 -10.78
CA LEU A 22 -3.76 -5.69 -11.92
C LEU A 22 -4.16 -4.26 -12.31
N LEU A 23 -4.59 -3.43 -11.36
CA LEU A 23 -5.01 -2.06 -11.63
C LEU A 23 -3.86 -1.19 -12.15
N LYS A 24 -2.63 -1.38 -11.63
CA LYS A 24 -1.42 -0.69 -12.13
C LYS A 24 -1.12 -1.06 -13.59
N GLU A 25 -1.20 -2.34 -13.93
CA GLU A 25 -0.98 -2.80 -15.32
C GLU A 25 -2.07 -2.28 -16.27
N VAL A 26 -3.34 -2.30 -15.83
CA VAL A 26 -4.45 -1.72 -16.61
C VAL A 26 -4.23 -0.21 -16.82
N LEU A 27 -3.69 0.49 -15.82
CA LEU A 27 -3.36 1.91 -15.93
C LEU A 27 -2.21 2.17 -16.92
N ALA A 28 -1.17 1.35 -16.88
CA ALA A 28 0.00 1.49 -17.74
C ALA A 28 -0.33 1.20 -19.21
N GLU A 29 -0.98 0.07 -19.48
CA GLU A 29 -1.27 -0.37 -20.84
C GLU A 29 -2.50 0.31 -21.46
N ASN A 30 -3.47 0.69 -20.62
CA ASN A 30 -4.76 1.24 -21.02
C ASN A 30 -5.48 0.35 -22.07
N PRO A 31 -5.93 -0.85 -21.69
CA PRO A 31 -6.54 -1.82 -22.60
C PRO A 31 -7.98 -1.45 -23.02
N TYR A 32 -8.47 -0.29 -22.58
CA TYR A 32 -9.75 0.27 -23.02
C TYR A 32 -9.62 0.99 -24.37
N LYS A 33 -8.43 1.50 -24.71
CA LYS A 33 -8.14 2.08 -26.04
C LYS A 33 -7.95 1.02 -27.11
N ASP A 34 -7.35 -0.12 -26.74
CA ASP A 34 -7.11 -1.24 -27.62
C ASP A 34 -7.33 -2.56 -26.88
N LYS A 35 -8.27 -3.36 -27.39
CA LYS A 35 -8.67 -4.64 -26.79
C LYS A 35 -7.55 -5.68 -26.82
N ALA A 36 -6.61 -5.61 -27.76
CA ALA A 36 -5.48 -6.52 -27.83
C ALA A 36 -4.56 -6.42 -26.61
N LYS A 37 -4.51 -5.23 -25.97
CA LYS A 37 -3.69 -4.99 -24.79
C LYS A 37 -4.17 -5.70 -23.53
N TRP A 38 -5.38 -6.25 -23.49
CA TRP A 38 -5.79 -7.13 -22.39
C TRP A 38 -4.92 -8.37 -22.29
N GLU A 39 -4.33 -8.81 -23.40
CA GLU A 39 -3.37 -9.92 -23.41
C GLU A 39 -2.03 -9.52 -22.77
N ALA A 40 -1.54 -8.31 -23.10
CA ALA A 40 -0.34 -7.75 -22.46
C ALA A 40 -0.52 -7.60 -20.95
N VAL A 41 -1.65 -7.04 -20.51
CA VAL A 41 -1.99 -6.92 -19.08
C VAL A 41 -2.02 -8.30 -18.40
N ALA A 42 -2.63 -9.31 -19.04
CA ALA A 42 -2.67 -10.66 -18.47
C ALA A 42 -1.28 -11.28 -18.32
N GLN A 43 -0.42 -11.09 -19.31
CA GLN A 43 0.95 -11.59 -19.30
C GLN A 43 1.77 -10.92 -18.17
N ASN A 44 1.71 -9.58 -18.06
CA ASN A 44 2.41 -8.84 -17.01
C ASN A 44 1.93 -9.22 -15.60
N VAL A 45 0.62 -9.39 -15.42
CA VAL A 45 0.05 -9.83 -14.12
C VAL A 45 0.50 -11.26 -13.81
N LYS A 46 0.57 -12.15 -14.79
CA LYS A 46 1.03 -13.53 -14.61
C LYS A 46 2.49 -13.59 -14.16
N GLU A 47 3.35 -12.73 -14.71
CA GLU A 47 4.78 -12.67 -14.35
C GLU A 47 5.01 -12.12 -12.94
N ASN A 48 4.11 -11.25 -12.45
CA ASN A 48 4.22 -10.62 -11.14
C ASN A 48 3.50 -11.37 -10.00
N VAL A 49 2.90 -12.52 -10.29
CA VAL A 49 2.16 -13.29 -9.31
C VAL A 49 2.91 -14.58 -8.99
N ASP A 50 3.37 -14.70 -7.74
CA ASP A 50 4.12 -15.87 -7.23
C ASP A 50 3.33 -17.21 -7.24
N LYS A 51 2.05 -17.18 -7.64
CA LYS A 51 1.14 -18.32 -7.61
C LYS A 51 0.89 -18.86 -9.02
N VAL A 52 0.61 -20.16 -9.11
CA VAL A 52 0.09 -20.84 -10.31
C VAL A 52 -1.38 -20.42 -10.55
N ILE A 53 -1.61 -19.13 -10.75
CA ILE A 53 -2.91 -18.59 -11.13
C ILE A 53 -3.04 -18.76 -12.64
N ASN A 54 -4.12 -19.38 -13.09
CA ASN A 54 -4.48 -19.34 -14.50
C ASN A 54 -5.00 -17.92 -14.82
N VAL A 55 -4.07 -17.01 -15.10
CA VAL A 55 -4.32 -15.62 -15.47
C VAL A 55 -4.53 -15.57 -16.99
N THR A 56 -5.74 -15.26 -17.41
CA THR A 56 -6.10 -15.05 -18.82
C THR A 56 -6.61 -13.64 -19.02
N SER A 57 -6.47 -13.10 -20.24
CA SER A 57 -7.00 -11.78 -20.63
C SER A 57 -8.47 -11.59 -20.29
N ARG A 58 -9.27 -12.65 -20.45
CA ARG A 58 -10.67 -12.66 -20.00
C ARG A 58 -10.81 -12.45 -18.49
N ARG A 59 -10.04 -13.20 -17.70
CA ARG A 59 -10.16 -13.20 -16.24
C ARG A 59 -9.67 -11.90 -15.62
N VAL A 60 -8.58 -11.31 -16.13
CA VAL A 60 -8.11 -9.98 -15.68
C VAL A 60 -9.11 -8.89 -16.02
N ARG A 61 -9.76 -8.97 -17.20
CA ARG A 61 -10.80 -8.02 -17.58
C ARG A 61 -12.05 -8.14 -16.70
N GLU A 62 -12.54 -9.36 -16.49
CA GLU A 62 -13.67 -9.63 -15.59
C GLU A 62 -13.36 -9.16 -14.16
N ARG A 63 -12.16 -9.44 -13.65
CA ARG A 63 -11.73 -9.00 -12.33
C ARG A 63 -11.67 -7.47 -12.23
N THR A 64 -11.09 -6.81 -13.22
CA THR A 64 -11.04 -5.34 -13.28
C THR A 64 -12.46 -4.76 -13.25
N GLN A 65 -13.38 -5.33 -14.03
CA GLN A 65 -14.76 -4.86 -14.08
C GLN A 65 -15.49 -5.05 -12.73
N LEU A 66 -15.24 -6.16 -12.02
CA LEU A 66 -15.77 -6.38 -10.68
C LEU A 66 -15.24 -5.35 -9.67
N LEU A 67 -13.94 -5.03 -9.72
CA LEU A 67 -13.34 -4.00 -8.84
C LEU A 67 -13.97 -2.63 -9.10
N LEU A 68 -14.17 -2.25 -10.36
CA LEU A 68 -14.84 -1.00 -10.72
C LEU A 68 -16.29 -0.96 -10.18
N GLN A 69 -17.03 -2.07 -10.28
CA GLN A 69 -18.40 -2.17 -9.77
C GLN A 69 -18.48 -2.09 -8.25
N GLN A 70 -17.57 -2.78 -7.55
CA GLN A 70 -17.49 -2.74 -6.09
C GLN A 70 -17.24 -1.32 -5.60
N PHE A 71 -16.31 -0.61 -6.22
CA PHE A 71 -16.01 0.75 -5.80
C PHE A 71 -17.12 1.75 -6.12
N GLN A 72 -17.82 1.61 -7.24
CA GLN A 72 -19.03 2.39 -7.51
C GLN A 72 -20.08 2.21 -6.40
N LYS A 73 -20.21 0.99 -5.88
CA LYS A 73 -21.13 0.67 -4.80
C LYS A 73 -20.69 1.30 -3.47
N GLU A 74 -19.40 1.21 -3.13
CA GLU A 74 -18.85 1.83 -1.92
C GLU A 74 -19.00 3.36 -1.93
N ASN A 75 -18.68 4.01 -3.06
CA ASN A 75 -18.90 5.45 -3.22
C ASN A 75 -20.37 5.85 -3.11
N TYR A 76 -21.29 5.02 -3.62
CA TYR A 76 -22.72 5.25 -3.45
C TYR A 76 -23.14 5.19 -1.98
N GLU A 77 -22.66 4.18 -1.25
CA GLU A 77 -22.97 4.02 0.18
C GLU A 77 -22.40 5.19 1.00
N ALA A 78 -21.19 5.67 0.69
CA ALA A 78 -20.60 6.86 1.29
C ALA A 78 -21.45 8.12 1.04
N LEU A 79 -21.80 8.42 -0.22
CA LEU A 79 -22.62 9.58 -0.58
C LEU A 79 -24.02 9.55 0.05
N LYS A 80 -24.61 8.35 0.18
CA LYS A 80 -25.90 8.17 0.84
C LYS A 80 -25.79 8.46 2.34
N SER A 81 -24.68 8.07 2.98
CA SER A 81 -24.44 8.35 4.40
C SER A 81 -24.27 9.84 4.70
N GLU A 82 -23.82 10.61 3.72
CA GLU A 82 -23.70 12.08 3.76
C GLU A 82 -25.03 12.82 3.48
N GLY A 83 -26.14 12.09 3.30
CA GLY A 83 -27.47 12.67 3.11
C GLY A 83 -27.77 13.13 1.68
N VAL A 84 -26.92 12.80 0.69
CA VAL A 84 -27.13 13.14 -0.71
C VAL A 84 -28.10 12.12 -1.36
N THR A 85 -29.21 12.60 -1.92
CA THR A 85 -30.23 11.77 -2.60
C THR A 85 -29.80 11.40 -4.02
N VAL A 86 -28.78 10.54 -4.16
CA VAL A 86 -28.34 10.04 -5.46
C VAL A 86 -29.15 8.81 -5.87
N THR A 87 -29.70 8.80 -7.09
CA THR A 87 -30.40 7.62 -7.62
C THR A 87 -29.39 6.61 -8.19
N PRO A 88 -29.55 5.28 -7.96
CA PRO A 88 -28.61 4.24 -8.42
C PRO A 88 -28.35 4.29 -9.94
N SER A 89 -29.34 4.72 -10.72
CA SER A 89 -29.30 4.79 -12.18
C SER A 89 -28.34 5.85 -12.74
N LYS A 90 -27.92 6.84 -11.94
CA LYS A 90 -26.96 7.88 -12.37
C LYS A 90 -25.50 7.46 -12.17
N ILE A 91 -25.24 6.53 -11.25
CA ILE A 91 -23.88 6.05 -10.92
C ILE A 91 -23.41 4.99 -11.92
N ASN A 92 -24.35 4.26 -12.54
CA ASN A 92 -24.11 3.18 -13.50
C ASN A 92 -23.60 3.60 -14.89
N LYS A 93 -22.98 4.78 -15.03
CA LYS A 93 -22.49 5.27 -16.33
C LYS A 93 -21.08 5.83 -16.27
N ILE A 94 -20.09 5.03 -15.85
CA ILE A 94 -18.74 5.21 -16.40
C ILE A 94 -18.78 4.70 -17.84
N LYS A 95 -19.31 5.54 -18.76
CA LYS A 95 -19.51 5.18 -20.17
C LYS A 95 -18.31 5.52 -21.07
N GLY A 96 -17.26 6.11 -20.52
CA GLY A 96 -16.07 6.51 -21.26
C GLY A 96 -14.82 5.82 -20.74
N ASN A 97 -14.01 5.29 -21.65
CA ASN A 97 -12.69 4.72 -21.35
C ASN A 97 -11.82 5.69 -20.54
N GLU A 98 -11.91 6.99 -20.82
CA GLU A 98 -11.20 8.05 -20.08
C GLU A 98 -11.67 8.16 -18.62
N SER A 99 -12.97 8.02 -18.37
CA SER A 99 -13.55 8.05 -17.03
C SER A 99 -13.22 6.79 -16.23
N ILE A 100 -13.00 5.65 -16.90
CA ILE A 100 -12.48 4.44 -16.25
C ILE A 100 -11.01 4.65 -15.85
N MET A 101 -10.19 5.22 -16.73
CA MET A 101 -8.76 5.42 -16.46
C MET A 101 -8.50 6.46 -15.36
N SER A 102 -9.25 7.56 -15.33
CA SER A 102 -9.15 8.55 -14.24
C SER A 102 -9.49 7.94 -12.88
N PHE A 103 -10.45 7.03 -12.85
CA PHE A 103 -10.90 6.33 -11.67
C PHE A 103 -9.88 5.29 -11.18
N ILE A 104 -9.29 4.51 -12.09
CA ILE A 104 -8.21 3.57 -11.75
C ILE A 104 -6.99 4.34 -11.23
N LYS A 105 -6.71 5.51 -11.79
CA LYS A 105 -5.62 6.39 -11.35
C LYS A 105 -5.80 6.87 -9.91
N GLU A 106 -6.98 7.39 -9.58
CA GLU A 106 -7.31 7.85 -8.23
C GLU A 106 -7.01 6.76 -7.18
N LYS A 107 -7.30 5.50 -7.49
CA LYS A 107 -7.02 4.38 -6.58
C LYS A 107 -5.55 4.01 -6.46
N CYS A 108 -4.81 4.00 -7.57
CA CYS A 108 -3.38 3.72 -7.53
C CYS A 108 -2.61 4.81 -6.76
N ASP A 109 -3.06 6.07 -6.83
CA ASP A 109 -2.43 7.20 -6.15
C ASP A 109 -2.67 7.19 -4.63
N VAL A 110 -3.84 6.73 -4.16
CA VAL A 110 -4.17 6.62 -2.73
C VAL A 110 -3.25 5.63 -2.01
N ASP A 111 -2.95 4.47 -2.61
CA ASP A 111 -2.08 3.48 -2.00
C ASP A 111 -0.60 3.89 -2.00
N GLN A 112 -0.12 4.53 -3.07
CA GLN A 112 1.24 5.07 -3.11
C GLN A 112 1.45 6.17 -2.06
N ASN A 113 0.47 7.07 -1.89
CA ASN A 113 0.56 8.14 -0.91
C ASN A 113 0.47 7.64 0.53
N GLY A 114 -0.33 6.61 0.79
CA GLY A 114 -0.42 5.99 2.12
C GLY A 114 0.91 5.36 2.55
N GLU A 115 1.53 4.56 1.67
CA GLU A 115 2.79 3.88 1.97
C GLU A 115 3.97 4.86 2.14
N VAL A 116 4.01 5.91 1.31
CA VAL A 116 5.03 6.98 1.43
C VAL A 116 4.85 7.78 2.72
N ASN A 117 3.62 8.03 3.17
CA ASN A 117 3.37 8.75 4.42
C ASN A 117 3.78 7.94 5.65
N LEU A 118 3.46 6.64 5.67
CA LEU A 118 3.89 5.74 6.76
C LEU A 118 5.42 5.70 6.88
N ARG A 119 6.13 5.53 5.76
CA ARG A 119 7.61 5.55 5.76
C ARG A 119 8.20 6.89 6.21
N LYS A 120 7.55 8.01 5.87
CA LYS A 120 7.99 9.34 6.33
C LYS A 120 7.84 9.49 7.84
N GLU A 121 6.77 8.97 8.44
CA GLU A 121 6.59 8.98 9.89
C GLU A 121 7.59 8.07 10.60
N GLU A 122 7.82 6.85 10.09
CA GLU A 122 8.84 5.94 10.63
C GLU A 122 10.23 6.61 10.64
N LEU A 123 10.63 7.23 9.53
CA LEU A 123 11.90 7.97 9.43
C LEU A 123 11.97 9.15 10.41
N LYS A 124 10.84 9.79 10.72
CA LYS A 124 10.80 10.89 11.68
C LYS A 124 11.01 10.37 13.11
N LEU A 125 10.31 9.30 13.49
CA LEU A 125 10.45 8.68 14.80
C LEU A 125 11.87 8.13 15.02
N GLU A 126 12.48 7.55 13.99
CA GLU A 126 13.86 7.06 14.04
C GLU A 126 14.87 8.20 14.31
N ARG A 127 14.67 9.35 13.66
CA ARG A 127 15.52 10.55 13.88
C ARG A 127 15.37 11.08 15.30
N GLU A 128 14.14 11.20 15.80
CA GLU A 128 13.86 11.65 17.16
C GLU A 128 14.48 10.70 18.20
N ARG A 129 14.40 9.39 17.96
CA ARG A 129 15.05 8.37 18.81
C ARG A 129 16.57 8.54 18.85
N PHE A 130 17.20 8.77 17.70
CA PHE A 130 18.65 9.01 17.61
C PHE A 130 19.09 10.30 18.30
N GLU A 131 18.26 11.34 18.28
CA GLU A 131 18.52 12.60 18.97
C GLU A 131 18.40 12.44 20.49
N MET A 132 17.36 11.77 20.97
CA MET A 132 17.21 11.44 22.39
C MET A 132 18.39 10.61 22.92
N GLU A 133 18.80 9.56 22.20
CA GLU A 133 19.95 8.72 22.62
C GLU A 133 21.26 9.54 22.70
N ARG A 134 21.46 10.48 21.76
CA ARG A 134 22.61 11.39 21.81
C ARG A 134 22.56 12.30 23.02
N GLU A 135 21.40 12.83 23.35
CA GLU A 135 21.23 13.74 24.48
C GLU A 135 21.42 13.03 25.82
N GLU A 136 20.86 11.82 25.97
CA GLU A 136 21.09 10.97 27.15
C GLU A 136 22.57 10.67 27.35
N ARG A 137 23.31 10.36 26.27
CA ARG A 137 24.76 10.15 26.37
C ARG A 137 25.50 11.41 26.81
N ARG A 138 25.12 12.59 26.31
CA ARG A 138 25.73 13.86 26.75
C ARG A 138 25.48 14.12 28.22
N GLN A 139 24.24 13.97 28.67
CA GLN A 139 23.87 14.16 30.07
C GLN A 139 24.62 13.20 30.98
N LYS A 140 24.76 11.94 30.58
CA LYS A 140 25.55 10.96 31.34
C LYS A 140 27.02 11.37 31.47
N ILE A 141 27.66 11.76 30.37
CA ILE A 141 29.06 12.22 30.38
C ILE A 141 29.22 13.45 31.28
N GLU A 142 28.28 14.39 31.24
CA GLU A 142 28.32 15.58 32.08
C GLU A 142 28.13 15.25 33.56
N ASN A 143 27.17 14.40 33.89
CA ASN A 143 26.97 13.93 35.26
C ASN A 143 28.20 13.19 35.80
N ASP A 144 28.81 12.30 35.00
CA ASP A 144 30.01 11.57 35.38
C ASP A 144 31.18 12.54 35.64
N LYS A 145 31.34 13.59 34.82
CA LYS A 145 32.33 14.65 35.06
C LYS A 145 32.08 15.41 36.36
N GLN A 146 30.82 15.79 36.63
CA GLN A 146 30.48 16.49 37.86
C GLN A 146 30.75 15.64 39.11
N GLN A 147 30.41 14.34 39.05
CA GLN A 147 30.73 13.40 40.13
C GLN A 147 32.24 13.25 40.35
N GLN A 148 33.03 13.17 39.28
CA GLN A 148 34.49 13.12 39.38
C GLN A 148 35.08 14.38 39.99
N LEU A 149 34.58 15.56 39.60
CA LEU A 149 35.02 16.84 40.17
C LEU A 149 34.72 16.92 41.66
N LEU A 150 33.51 16.54 42.08
CA LEU A 150 33.12 16.53 43.48
C LEU A 150 33.97 15.55 44.30
N LEU A 151 34.24 14.36 43.77
CA LEU A 151 35.11 13.37 44.40
C LEU A 151 36.54 13.91 44.56
N MET A 152 37.09 14.54 43.53
CA MET A 152 38.42 15.14 43.58
C MET A 152 38.50 16.28 44.60
N GLU A 153 37.45 17.08 44.73
CA GLU A 153 37.35 18.15 45.72
C GLU A 153 37.32 17.59 47.16
N LEU A 154 36.55 16.53 47.40
CA LEU A 154 36.52 15.83 48.69
C LEU A 154 37.90 15.28 49.09
N ILE A 155 38.60 14.63 48.16
CA ILE A 155 39.96 14.10 48.42
C ILE A 155 40.90 15.23 48.85
N LYS A 156 40.89 16.37 48.14
CA LYS A 156 41.71 17.54 48.48
C LYS A 156 41.41 18.14 49.86
N THR A 157 40.16 18.06 50.31
CA THR A 157 39.79 18.54 51.66
C THR A 157 40.28 17.61 52.77
N VAL A 158 40.24 16.30 52.54
CA VAL A 158 40.76 15.31 53.48
C VAL A 158 42.29 15.36 53.58
N GLU A 159 43.00 15.56 52.47
CA GLU A 159 44.46 15.69 52.46
C GLU A 159 44.99 16.96 53.17
N LYS A 160 44.13 17.97 53.35
CA LYS A 160 44.47 19.23 54.04
C LYS A 160 44.11 19.25 55.53
N SER A 161 43.44 18.21 56.02
CA SER A 161 43.03 18.03 57.42
C SER A 161 44.01 17.14 58.17
#